data_AF-A0A662XAE6-F1
#
_entry.id   AF-A0A662XAE6-F1
#
_cell.length_a   1.000
_cell.length_b   1.000
_cell.length_c   1.000
_cell.angle_alpha   90.00
_cell.angle_beta   90.00
_cell.angle_gamma   90.00
#
_symmetry.space_group_name_H-M   'P 1'
#
loop_
_entity.id
_entity.type
_entity.pdbx_description
1 polymer ?
#
loop_
_entity_poly.entity_id
_entity_poly.type
_entity_poly.pdbx_seq_one_letter_code
_entity_poly.pdbx_strand_id
1 'polypeptide(L)'
;LEPSAVSISAVVPAPAKRKVALTSYELVRLGYVVYGGRYVISLEDWDVVSSMALLRGFQHLWNHRVLVFELQISDDPSAASDVSEVDGRVAIARNPEMMRLDDRRLLKISFWQLSTRAIEC
;
A
#
# COMPACT_ATOMS: atom_id res chain seq x y z
N LEU A 1 18.39 55.84 25.10
CA LEU A 1 19.05 55.28 23.91
C LEU A 1 19.18 53.78 24.14
N GLU A 2 18.38 53.02 23.39
CA GLU A 2 18.03 51.60 23.58
C GLU A 2 19.19 50.62 23.36
N PRO A 3 19.17 49.44 24.02
CA PRO A 3 19.94 48.27 23.60
C PRO A 3 19.19 47.47 22.53
N SER A 4 19.87 47.23 21.41
CA SER A 4 19.40 46.51 20.22
C SER A 4 19.20 45.01 20.51
N ALA A 5 17.96 44.54 20.38
CA ALA A 5 17.61 43.13 20.56
C ALA A 5 17.97 42.31 19.32
N VAL A 6 18.91 41.38 19.46
CA VAL A 6 19.23 40.38 18.44
C VAL A 6 18.11 39.34 18.41
N SER A 7 17.26 39.42 17.38
CA SER A 7 16.27 38.40 17.07
C SER A 7 16.95 37.11 16.61
N ILE A 8 17.04 36.13 17.50
CA ILE A 8 17.40 34.75 17.15
C ILE A 8 16.19 34.15 16.46
N SER A 9 16.21 34.13 15.13
CA SER A 9 15.22 33.43 14.31
C SER A 9 15.32 31.93 14.61
N ALA A 10 14.37 31.43 15.40
CA ALA A 10 14.24 29.99 15.64
C ALA A 10 13.80 29.32 14.34
N VAL A 11 14.76 28.69 13.65
CA VAL A 11 14.47 27.78 12.54
C VAL A 11 13.66 26.62 13.12
N VAL A 12 12.34 26.67 12.93
CA VAL A 12 11.45 25.55 13.23
C VAL A 12 11.91 24.38 12.36
N PRO A 13 12.36 23.25 12.93
CA PRO A 13 12.67 22.09 12.13
C PRO A 13 11.38 21.63 11.44
N ALA A 14 11.43 21.51 10.11
CA ALA A 14 10.31 20.97 9.33
C ALA A 14 9.86 19.64 9.95
N PRO A 15 8.55 19.39 10.10
CA PRO A 15 8.08 18.16 10.72
C PRO A 15 8.62 16.97 9.93
N ALA A 16 9.44 16.15 10.58
CA ALA A 16 9.89 14.88 10.04
C ALA A 16 8.64 14.12 9.57
N LYS A 17 8.61 13.74 8.29
CA LYS A 17 7.51 12.95 7.71
C LYS A 17 7.46 11.64 8.50
N ARG A 18 6.52 11.54 9.45
CA ARG A 18 6.29 10.32 10.21
C ARG A 18 5.78 9.29 9.22
N LYS A 19 6.59 8.26 8.93
CA LYS A 19 6.12 7.08 8.23
C LYS A 19 5.12 6.37 9.14
N VAL A 20 3.91 6.14 8.66
CA VAL A 20 2.87 5.48 9.44
C VAL A 20 2.88 4.01 9.03
N ALA A 21 3.28 3.12 9.92
CA ALA A 21 3.14 1.68 9.69
C ALA A 21 1.71 1.26 10.05
N LEU A 22 0.99 0.71 9.07
CA LEU A 22 -0.29 0.06 9.27
C LEU A 22 -0.06 -1.41 9.61
N THR A 23 -0.55 -1.82 10.78
CA THR A 23 -0.54 -3.22 11.20
C THR A 23 -1.55 -4.06 10.40
N SER A 24 -1.39 -5.38 10.47
CA SER A 24 -2.32 -6.34 9.84
C SER A 24 -3.78 -6.14 10.29
N TYR A 25 -3.97 -5.84 11.57
CA TYR A 25 -5.27 -5.56 12.16
C TYR A 25 -5.85 -4.24 11.66
N GLU A 26 -5.05 -3.17 11.60
CA GLU A 26 -5.50 -1.88 11.10
C GLU A 26 -5.89 -1.93 9.64
N LEU A 27 -5.17 -2.71 8.83
CA LEU A 27 -5.49 -2.91 7.43
C LEU A 27 -6.90 -3.50 7.25
N VAL A 28 -7.19 -4.58 7.98
CA VAL A 28 -8.51 -5.23 7.95
C VAL A 28 -9.59 -4.32 8.54
N ARG A 29 -9.29 -3.61 9.65
CA ARG A 29 -10.21 -2.67 10.28
C ARG A 29 -10.59 -1.51 9.35
N LEU A 30 -9.65 -1.04 8.54
CA LEU A 30 -9.88 -0.01 7.53
C LEU A 30 -10.57 -0.54 6.26
N GLY A 31 -10.81 -1.86 6.19
CA GLY A 31 -11.49 -2.49 5.07
C GLY A 31 -10.59 -2.76 3.87
N TYR A 32 -9.28 -2.99 4.08
CA TYR A 32 -8.33 -3.28 3.03
C TYR A 32 -7.63 -4.62 3.23
N VAL A 33 -7.14 -5.20 2.13
CA VAL A 33 -6.36 -6.43 2.11
C VAL A 33 -5.27 -6.38 1.05
N VAL A 34 -4.19 -7.14 1.28
CA VAL A 34 -3.14 -7.32 0.27
C VAL A 34 -3.50 -8.48 -0.64
N TYR A 35 -3.75 -8.19 -1.91
CA TYR A 35 -4.05 -9.11 -2.99
C TYR A 35 -2.79 -9.51 -3.75
N GLY A 36 -2.52 -10.82 -3.83
CA GLY A 36 -1.39 -11.39 -4.57
C GLY A 36 0.00 -10.97 -4.09
N GLY A 37 0.10 -10.37 -2.90
CA GLY A 37 1.34 -9.79 -2.39
C GLY A 37 1.83 -8.57 -3.16
N ARG A 38 1.01 -7.98 -4.03
CA ARG A 38 1.41 -6.89 -4.94
C ARG A 38 0.46 -5.69 -4.93
N TYR A 39 -0.80 -5.90 -4.58
CA TYR A 39 -1.81 -4.84 -4.61
C TYR A 39 -2.52 -4.75 -3.26
N VAL A 40 -2.76 -3.54 -2.74
CA VAL A 40 -3.74 -3.31 -1.68
C VAL A 40 -5.07 -2.98 -2.35
N ILE A 41 -6.12 -3.70 -1.98
CA ILE A 41 -7.47 -3.50 -2.50
C ILE A 41 -8.47 -3.40 -1.35
N SER A 42 -9.59 -2.73 -1.57
CA SER A 42 -10.67 -2.71 -0.59
C SER A 42 -11.31 -4.10 -0.47
N LEU A 43 -11.89 -4.42 0.68
CA LEU A 43 -12.66 -5.65 0.88
C LEU A 43 -13.88 -5.72 -0.05
N GLU A 44 -14.49 -4.58 -0.35
CA GLU A 44 -15.62 -4.46 -1.30
C GLU A 44 -15.17 -4.83 -2.72
N ASP A 45 -14.06 -4.28 -3.19
CA ASP A 45 -13.49 -4.62 -4.50
C ASP A 45 -13.04 -6.07 -4.55
N TRP A 46 -12.47 -6.59 -3.44
CA TRP A 46 -12.11 -8.00 -3.34
C TRP A 46 -13.33 -8.92 -3.45
N ASP A 47 -14.46 -8.56 -2.83
CA ASP A 47 -15.69 -9.36 -2.89
C ASP A 47 -16.24 -9.45 -4.33
N VAL A 48 -16.19 -8.35 -5.08
CA VAL A 48 -16.52 -8.32 -6.52
C VAL A 48 -15.56 -9.23 -7.29
N VAL A 49 -14.27 -9.12 -7.00
CA VAL A 49 -13.19 -9.92 -7.57
C VAL A 49 -13.46 -11.41 -7.30
N SER A 50 -13.73 -11.84 -6.07
CA SER A 50 -14.01 -13.24 -5.72
C SER A 50 -15.32 -13.75 -6.32
N SER A 51 -16.39 -12.96 -6.26
CA SER A 51 -17.69 -13.32 -6.84
C SER A 51 -17.62 -13.52 -8.35
N MET A 52 -16.76 -12.75 -9.02
CA MET A 52 -16.55 -12.84 -10.46
C MET A 52 -15.39 -13.77 -10.83
N ALA A 53 -14.71 -14.43 -9.89
CA ALA A 53 -13.50 -15.23 -10.14
C ALA A 53 -13.69 -16.29 -11.23
N LEU A 54 -14.83 -16.98 -11.25
CA LEU A 54 -15.16 -18.00 -12.25
C LEU A 54 -15.56 -17.39 -13.60
N LEU A 55 -16.06 -16.15 -13.60
CA LEU A 55 -16.53 -15.44 -14.79
C LEU A 55 -15.46 -14.55 -15.42
N ARG A 56 -14.31 -14.31 -14.76
CA ARG A 56 -13.24 -13.43 -15.29
C ARG A 56 -12.65 -13.92 -16.61
N GLY A 57 -12.73 -15.23 -16.87
CA GLY A 57 -12.27 -15.84 -18.11
C GLY A 57 -13.24 -15.68 -19.29
N PHE A 58 -14.50 -15.33 -19.02
CA PHE A 58 -15.51 -15.10 -20.07
C PHE A 58 -15.50 -13.62 -20.45
N GLN A 59 -15.05 -13.36 -21.68
CA GLN A 59 -14.61 -12.05 -22.15
C GLN A 59 -15.70 -10.95 -22.11
N HIS A 60 -15.25 -9.74 -21.77
CA HIS A 60 -15.84 -8.41 -22.04
C HIS A 60 -17.11 -7.96 -21.32
N LEU A 61 -17.84 -8.80 -20.59
CA LEU A 61 -19.14 -8.38 -20.05
C LEU A 61 -19.07 -7.40 -18.86
N TRP A 62 -17.89 -7.16 -18.29
CA TRP A 62 -17.78 -6.48 -17.01
C TRP A 62 -16.83 -5.30 -17.15
N ASN A 63 -17.37 -4.10 -17.45
CA ASN A 63 -16.68 -2.82 -17.30
C ASN A 63 -16.43 -2.48 -15.81
N HIS A 64 -16.32 -3.49 -14.95
CA HIS A 64 -15.98 -3.33 -13.55
C HIS A 64 -14.51 -2.97 -13.45
N ARG A 65 -14.27 -1.88 -12.74
CA ARG A 65 -12.95 -1.38 -12.42
C ARG A 65 -12.81 -1.42 -10.92
N VAL A 66 -11.64 -1.86 -10.48
CA VAL A 66 -11.25 -1.91 -9.08
C VAL A 66 -10.10 -0.93 -8.87
N LEU A 67 -10.11 -0.27 -7.72
CA LEU A 67 -9.04 0.64 -7.35
C LEU A 67 -8.00 -0.13 -6.54
N VAL A 68 -6.76 -0.09 -7.00
CA VAL A 68 -5.67 -0.82 -6.35
C VAL A 68 -4.52 0.11 -6.02
N PHE A 69 -3.81 -0.19 -4.95
CA PHE A 69 -2.54 0.47 -4.63
C PHE A 69 -1.41 -0.53 -4.80
N GLU A 70 -0.38 -0.19 -5.58
CA GLU A 70 0.77 -1.07 -5.77
C GLU A 70 1.64 -1.10 -4.51
N LEU A 71 2.06 -2.30 -4.10
CA LEU A 71 3.04 -2.48 -3.04
C LEU A 71 4.46 -2.38 -3.60
N GLN A 72 5.24 -1.45 -3.07
CA GLN A 72 6.67 -1.33 -3.32
C GLN A 72 7.42 -2.12 -2.26
N ILE A 73 7.98 -3.26 -2.65
CA ILE A 73 8.88 -4.03 -1.80
C ILE A 73 10.25 -3.34 -1.91
N SER A 74 10.66 -2.67 -0.84
CA SER A 74 11.97 -2.03 -0.76
C SER A 74 13.05 -3.09 -0.54
N ASP A 75 13.48 -3.73 -1.62
CA ASP A 75 14.71 -4.53 -1.64
C ASP A 75 15.93 -3.60 -1.79
N ASP A 76 16.24 -2.81 -0.76
CA ASP A 76 17.50 -2.04 -0.69
C ASP A 76 18.57 -2.86 0.07
N PRO A 77 19.46 -3.60 -0.63
CA PRO A 77 20.52 -4.39 0.02
C PRO A 77 21.73 -3.56 0.49
N SER A 78 21.67 -2.22 0.52
CA SER A 78 22.84 -1.37 0.79
C SER A 78 23.02 -0.93 2.26
N ALA A 79 22.10 -1.29 3.16
CA ALA A 79 22.22 -1.01 4.59
C ALA A 79 22.46 -2.30 5.39
N ALA A 80 23.49 -3.07 5.00
CA ALA A 80 24.03 -4.12 5.83
C ALA A 80 24.85 -3.49 6.97
N SER A 81 24.23 -3.31 8.13
CA SER A 81 24.92 -3.30 9.42
C SER A 81 23.94 -3.68 10.53
N ASP A 82 24.09 -4.94 10.92
CA ASP A 82 24.02 -5.46 12.28
C ASP A 82 22.67 -5.46 13.03
N VAL A 83 22.18 -6.71 13.12
CA VAL A 83 21.39 -7.30 14.22
C VAL A 83 19.87 -7.05 14.18
N SER A 84 19.19 -8.14 13.81
CA SER A 84 17.81 -8.52 14.13
C SER A 84 16.68 -8.12 13.17
N GLU A 85 15.97 -9.18 12.80
CA GLU A 85 14.65 -9.28 12.18
C GLU A 85 14.49 -8.90 10.70
N VAL A 86 13.94 -9.87 9.98
CA VAL A 86 13.42 -9.80 8.62
C VAL A 86 12.26 -8.81 8.62
N ASP A 87 12.56 -7.52 8.71
CA ASP A 87 11.55 -6.48 8.67
C ASP A 87 11.22 -6.22 7.19
N GLY A 88 10.40 -7.10 6.64
CA GLY A 88 9.85 -7.03 5.29
C GLY A 88 8.88 -5.85 5.18
N ARG A 89 9.39 -4.64 5.33
CA ARG A 89 8.67 -3.37 5.23
C ARG A 89 8.23 -3.19 3.79
N VAL A 90 6.94 -3.34 3.55
CA VAL A 90 6.35 -3.12 2.22
C VAL A 90 5.68 -1.75 2.21
N ALA A 91 6.16 -0.86 1.35
CA ALA A 91 5.60 0.48 1.21
C ALA A 91 4.42 0.47 0.24
N ILE A 92 3.45 1.37 0.41
CA ILE A 92 2.34 1.55 -0.53
C ILE A 92 2.65 2.69 -1.51
N ALA A 93 2.35 2.49 -2.79
CA ALA A 93 2.35 3.57 -3.77
C ALA A 93 1.32 4.64 -3.42
N ARG A 94 1.72 5.92 -3.51
CA ARG A 94 0.85 7.06 -3.19
C ARG A 94 -0.30 7.26 -4.16
N ASN A 95 -0.13 6.81 -5.39
CA ASN A 95 -1.11 6.99 -6.45
C ASN A 95 -1.88 5.68 -6.63
N PRO A 96 -3.20 5.67 -6.44
CA PRO A 96 -4.01 4.51 -6.77
C PRO A 96 -4.08 4.32 -8.29
N GLU A 97 -4.08 3.06 -8.71
CA GLU A 97 -4.32 2.66 -10.10
C GLU A 97 -5.73 2.08 -10.24
N MET A 98 -6.46 2.54 -11.27
CA MET A 98 -7.77 2.01 -11.61
C MET A 98 -7.60 0.88 -12.63
N MET A 99 -7.80 -0.36 -12.21
CA MET A 99 -7.58 -1.54 -13.05
C MET A 99 -8.91 -2.19 -13.42
N ARG A 100 -9.03 -2.69 -14.65
CA ARG A 100 -10.18 -3.50 -15.03
C ARG A 100 -10.04 -4.89 -14.42
N LEU A 101 -11.17 -5.52 -14.11
CA LEU A 101 -11.18 -6.86 -13.52
C LEU A 101 -10.60 -7.96 -14.45
N ASP A 102 -10.61 -7.71 -15.77
CA ASP A 102 -10.02 -8.54 -16.82
C ASP A 102 -8.54 -8.21 -17.12
N ASP A 103 -7.91 -7.30 -16.37
CA ASP A 103 -6.49 -6.99 -16.57
C ASP A 103 -5.63 -8.23 -16.32
N ARG A 104 -4.74 -8.53 -17.28
CA ARG A 104 -3.78 -9.65 -17.21
C ARG A 104 -2.95 -9.63 -15.92
N ARG A 105 -2.68 -8.45 -15.36
CA ARG A 105 -1.96 -8.31 -14.09
C ARG A 105 -2.74 -8.89 -12.91
N LEU A 106 -4.05 -8.65 -12.84
CA LEU A 106 -4.94 -9.20 -11.81
C LEU A 106 -5.30 -10.66 -12.07
N LEU A 107 -5.43 -11.07 -13.34
CA LEU A 107 -5.72 -12.45 -13.74
C LEU A 107 -4.58 -13.42 -13.42
N LYS A 108 -3.33 -12.96 -13.37
CA LYS A 108 -2.18 -13.77 -12.95
C LYS A 108 -2.22 -14.13 -11.46
N ILE A 109 -2.95 -13.36 -10.66
CA ILE A 109 -3.06 -13.56 -9.22
C ILE A 109 -4.26 -14.46 -8.94
N SER A 110 -4.03 -15.53 -8.19
CA SER A 110 -5.12 -16.38 -7.71
C SER A 110 -5.99 -15.60 -6.74
N PHE A 111 -7.32 -15.65 -6.91
CA PHE A 111 -8.22 -14.80 -6.14
C PHE A 111 -8.23 -15.06 -4.63
N TRP A 112 -7.83 -16.27 -4.23
CA TRP A 112 -7.65 -16.69 -2.84
C TRP A 112 -6.33 -16.21 -2.21
N GLN A 113 -5.42 -15.65 -3.00
CA GLN A 113 -4.10 -15.23 -2.52
C GLN A 113 -4.22 -13.87 -1.81
N LEU A 114 -4.72 -13.91 -0.58
CA LEU A 114 -4.85 -12.76 0.31
C LEU A 114 -3.81 -12.78 1.41
N SER A 115 -3.39 -11.59 1.81
CA SER A 115 -2.51 -11.39 2.96
C SER A 115 -2.90 -10.11 3.70
N THR A 116 -2.58 -10.06 4.98
CA THR A 116 -2.75 -8.89 5.85
C THR A 116 -1.39 -8.42 6.35
N ARG A 117 -0.32 -8.58 5.56
CA ARG A 117 1.01 -8.11 5.94
C ARG A 117 0.97 -6.62 6.30
N ALA A 118 1.74 -6.25 7.31
CA ALA A 118 1.89 -4.86 7.71
C ALA A 118 2.54 -4.07 6.57
N ILE A 119 2.11 -2.82 6.40
CA ILE A 119 2.54 -1.95 5.29
C ILE A 119 2.91 -0.57 5.81
N GLU A 120 3.93 0.06 5.24
CA GLU A 120 4.34 1.43 5.56
C GLU A 120 3.71 2.45 4.59
N CYS A 121 3.17 3.55 5.14
CA CYS A 121 2.55 4.67 4.42
C CYS A 121 3.33 5.98 4.56
#